data_AF-A0A447TRF2-F1
#
_entry.id   AF-A0A447TRF2-F1
#
_cell.length_a   1.000
_cell.length_b   1.000
_cell.length_c   1.000
_cell.angle_alpha   90.00
_cell.angle_beta   90.00
_cell.angle_gamma   90.00
#
_symmetry.space_group_name_H-M   'P 1'
#
loop_
_entity.id
_entity.type
_entity.pdbx_description
1 polymer ?
#
loop_
_entity_poly.entity_id
_entity_poly.type
_entity_poly.pdbx_seq_one_letter_code
_entity_poly.pdbx_strand_id
1 'polypeptide(L)' 'MTDVALSQDVSRFLRYLGVERQLSPITLLNYQRQLDAIIALAGETGLKSWQQCDAAIVRSFCGAQSA' A
#
# COMPACT_ATOMS: atom_id res chain seq x y z
N MET A 1 -12.91 9.08 -4.45
CA MET A 1 -13.32 8.47 -3.14
C MET A 1 -12.68 7.12 -2.88
N THR A 2 -12.09 6.44 -3.89
CA THR A 2 -11.50 5.09 -3.77
C THR A 2 -10.12 5.09 -3.11
N ASP A 3 -9.27 6.08 -3.44
CA ASP A 3 -7.96 6.30 -2.81
C ASP A 3 -8.07 6.47 -1.28
N VAL A 4 -9.12 7.20 -0.83
CA VAL A 4 -9.37 7.51 0.58
C VAL A 4 -9.57 6.24 1.42
N ALA A 5 -10.16 5.19 0.85
CA ALA A 5 -10.36 3.94 1.57
C ALA A 5 -9.05 3.14 1.74
N LEU A 6 -8.25 3.05 0.66
CA LEU A 6 -6.97 2.33 0.69
C LEU A 6 -5.94 2.99 1.62
N SER A 7 -5.86 4.32 1.60
CA SER A 7 -4.96 5.11 2.45
C SER A 7 -5.31 5.04 3.94
N GLN A 8 -6.59 4.94 4.29
CA GLN A 8 -7.02 4.73 5.67
C GLN A 8 -6.55 3.37 6.21
N ASP A 9 -6.66 2.32 5.42
CA ASP A 9 -6.21 0.98 5.83
C ASP A 9 -4.68 0.91 5.96
N VAL A 10 -3.93 1.57 5.05
CA VAL A 10 -2.47 1.71 5.17
C VAL A 10 -2.09 2.47 6.45
N SER A 11 -2.80 3.55 6.78
CA SER A 11 -2.55 4.31 8.02
C SER A 11 -2.75 3.47 9.28
N ARG A 12 -3.78 2.61 9.29
CA ARG A 12 -4.02 1.65 10.39
C ARG A 12 -2.91 0.61 10.47
N PHE A 13 -2.48 0.07 9.33
CA PHE A 13 -1.42 -0.92 9.26
C PHE A 13 -0.06 -0.38 9.73
N LEU A 14 0.32 0.83 9.31
CA LEU A 14 1.56 1.47 9.75
C LEU A 14 1.54 1.75 11.26
N ARG A 15 0.38 2.13 11.82
CA ARG A 15 0.23 2.28 13.28
C ARG A 15 0.42 0.95 14.00
N TYR A 16 -0.17 -0.13 13.50
CA TYR A 16 0.05 -1.48 14.03
C TYR A 16 1.53 -1.87 14.00
N LEU A 17 2.23 -1.62 12.89
CA LEU A 17 3.66 -1.91 12.78
C LEU A 17 4.50 -1.08 13.78
N GLY A 18 4.14 0.17 14.02
CA GLY A 18 4.82 1.01 15.00
C GLY A 18 4.61 0.57 16.45
N VAL A 19 3.41 0.12 16.80
CA VAL A 19 3.06 -0.26 18.18
C VAL A 19 3.44 -1.72 18.47
N GLU A 20 2.92 -2.65 17.67
CA GLU A 20 3.01 -4.10 17.94
C GLU A 20 4.34 -4.70 17.47
N ARG A 21 4.86 -4.21 16.34
CA ARG A 21 6.14 -4.67 15.78
C ARG A 21 7.32 -3.77 16.16
N GLN A 22 7.07 -2.66 16.84
CA GLN A 22 8.07 -1.67 17.29
C GLN A 22 9.06 -1.29 16.18
N LEU A 23 8.56 -1.17 14.93
CA LEU A 23 9.43 -0.80 13.82
C LEU A 23 9.97 0.62 14.02
N SER A 24 11.23 0.80 13.63
CA SER A 24 11.86 2.12 13.73
C SER A 24 11.13 3.16 12.88
N PRO A 25 11.17 4.46 13.24
CA PRO A 25 10.53 5.52 12.47
C PRO A 25 10.98 5.56 11.00
N ILE A 26 12.26 5.28 10.72
CA ILE A 26 12.79 5.25 9.35
C ILE A 26 12.24 4.05 8.57
N THR A 27 12.06 2.90 9.22
CA THR A 27 11.42 1.74 8.62
C THR A 27 9.96 2.06 8.27
N LEU A 28 9.20 2.65 9.19
CA LEU A 28 7.81 3.04 8.93
C LEU A 28 7.70 4.04 7.78
N LEU A 29 8.59 5.03 7.71
CA LEU A 29 8.63 5.99 6.60
C LEU A 29 8.90 5.30 5.25
N ASN A 30 9.82 4.33 5.21
CA ASN A 30 10.10 3.58 3.98
C ASN A 30 8.89 2.75 3.55
N TYR A 31 8.21 2.09 4.48
CA TYR A 31 6.98 1.36 4.19
C TYR A 31 5.87 2.28 3.70
N GLN A 32 5.69 3.44 4.32
CA GLN A 32 4.71 4.43 3.89
C GLN A 32 4.93 4.84 2.43
N ARG A 33 6.17 5.24 2.07
CA ARG A 33 6.50 5.64 0.69
C ARG A 33 6.20 4.54 -0.34
N GLN A 34 6.52 3.29 -0.01
CA GLN A 34 6.24 2.15 -0.88
C GLN A 34 4.74 1.89 -1.02
N LEU A 35 3.99 1.96 0.08
CA LEU A 35 2.54 1.76 0.08
C LEU A 35 1.80 2.89 -0.64
N ASP A 36 2.26 4.14 -0.51
CA ASP A 36 1.71 5.29 -1.24
C ASP A 36 1.89 5.10 -2.75
N ALA A 37 3.05 4.61 -3.20
CA ALA A 37 3.28 4.28 -4.61
C ALA A 37 2.35 3.17 -5.11
N ILE A 38 2.12 2.13 -4.29
CA ILE A 38 1.17 1.06 -4.62
C ILE A 38 -0.27 1.61 -4.71
N ILE A 39 -0.68 2.50 -3.80
CA ILE A 39 -2.02 3.12 -3.84
C ILE A 39 -2.19 3.94 -5.12
N ALA A 40 -1.17 4.69 -5.55
CA ALA A 40 -1.22 5.44 -6.80
C ALA A 40 -1.45 4.52 -8.01
N LEU A 41 -0.67 3.44 -8.11
CA LEU A 41 -0.83 2.42 -9.17
C LEU A 41 -2.20 1.71 -9.08
N ALA A 42 -2.68 1.45 -7.86
CA ALA A 42 -3.99 0.87 -7.62
C ALA A 42 -5.13 1.81 -8.07
N GLY A 43 -4.94 3.12 -7.96
CA GLY A 43 -5.85 4.13 -8.48
C GLY A 43 -6.03 4.04 -10.00
N GLU A 44 -4.95 3.78 -10.74
CA GLU A 44 -4.98 3.61 -12.21
C GLU A 44 -5.73 2.35 -12.65
N THR A 45 -5.68 1.29 -11.85
CA THR A 45 -6.37 0.02 -12.11
C THR A 45 -7.83 0.01 -11.63
N GLY A 46 -8.28 1.09 -10.97
CA GLY A 46 -9.64 1.21 -10.44
C GLY A 46 -9.90 0.40 -9.17
N LEU A 47 -8.85 -0.05 -8.48
CA LEU A 47 -8.96 -0.79 -7.22
C LEU A 47 -9.61 0.09 -6.15
N LYS A 48 -10.62 -0.44 -5.45
CA LYS A 48 -11.39 0.32 -4.44
C LYS A 48 -11.18 -0.18 -3.02
N SER A 49 -10.69 -1.41 -2.86
CA SER A 49 -10.48 -2.04 -1.57
C SER A 49 -9.38 -3.11 -1.68
N TRP A 50 -8.62 -3.31 -0.60
CA TRP A 50 -7.52 -4.27 -0.56
C TRP A 50 -7.98 -5.72 -0.77
N GLN A 51 -9.24 -6.04 -0.43
CA GLN A 51 -9.85 -7.36 -0.66
C GLN A 51 -10.02 -7.69 -2.15
N GLN A 52 -10.02 -6.68 -3.02
CA GLN A 52 -10.05 -6.85 -4.48
C GLN A 52 -8.65 -7.06 -5.06
N CYS A 53 -7.59 -6.86 -4.26
CA CYS A 53 -6.21 -6.99 -4.70
C CYS A 53 -5.87 -8.49 -4.78
N ASP A 54 -5.85 -9.03 -5.99
CA ASP A 54 -5.51 -10.42 -6.25
C ASP A 54 -4.04 -10.58 -6.71
N ALA A 55 -3.61 -11.83 -6.91
CA ALA A 55 -2.25 -12.12 -7.34
C ALA A 55 -1.92 -11.59 -8.76
N ALA A 56 -2.91 -11.30 -9.61
CA ALA A 56 -2.68 -10.70 -10.92
C ALA A 56 -2.37 -9.20 -10.76
N ILE A 57 -3.13 -8.50 -9.92
CA ILE A 57 -2.91 -7.08 -9.59
C ILE A 57 -1.56 -6.90 -8.91
N VAL A 58 -1.22 -7.74 -7.92
CA VAL A 58 0.10 -7.71 -7.27
C VAL A 58 1.24 -7.90 -8.27
N ARG A 59 1.08 -8.83 -9.23
CA ARG A 59 2.10 -9.04 -10.29
C ARG A 59 2.25 -7.83 -11.20
N SER A 60 1.18 -7.08 -11.46
CA SER A 60 1.26 -5.85 -12.26
C SER A 60 2.11 -4.78 -11.57
N PHE A 61 2.00 -4.64 -10.24
CA PHE A 61 2.84 -3.72 -9.46
C PHE A 61 4.32 -4.12 -9.44
N CYS A 62 4.62 -5.42 -9.41
CA CYS A 62 5.99 -5.92 -9.49
C CYS A 62 6.58 -5.81 -10.92
N GLY A 63 5.76 -6.04 -11.94
CA GLY A 63 6.17 -5.97 -13.35
C GLY A 63 6.41 -4.55 -13.85
N ALA A 64 5.66 -3.56 -13.32
CA ALA A 64 5.81 -2.15 -13.67
C ALA A 64 7.14 -1.52 -13.22
N GLN A 65 7.92 -2.17 -12.34
CA GLN A 65 9.28 -1.72 -11.98
C GLN A 65 10.37 -2.12 -12.97
N SER A 66 10.04 -2.94 -13.98
CA SER A 66 11.02 -3.52 -14.93
C SER A 66 10.92 -2.95 -16.35
N ALA A 67 10.17 -1.86 -16.58
CA ALA A 67 9.99 -1.23 -17.89
C ALA A 67 10.54 0.20 -17.90
#